data_AF-A0A955NNZ6-F1
#
_entry.id   AF-A0A955NNZ6-F1
#
_cell.length_a   1.000
_cell.length_b   1.000
_cell.length_c   1.000
_cell.angle_alpha   90.00
_cell.angle_beta   90.00
_cell.angle_gamma   90.00
#
_symmetry.space_group_name_H-M   'P 1'
#
loop_
_entity.id
_entity.type
_entity.pdbx_description
1 polymer ?
#
loop_
_entity_poly.entity_id
_entity_poly.type
_entity_poly.pdbx_seq_one_letter_code
_entity_poly.pdbx_strand_id
1 'polypeptide(L)' 'PIVTTLEPLKKFYPAEDYHQDYVACNPNNPYIQAVAMPKVEKVRAKFQESVRQYLTTP' A
#
# COMPACT_ATOMS: atom_id res chain seq x y z
N PRO A 1 14.90 16.24 -5.05
CA PRO A 1 14.01 17.32 -4.58
C PRO A 1 12.64 16.73 -4.23
N ILE A 2 11.92 17.28 -3.25
CA ILE A 2 10.54 16.88 -2.93
C ILE A 2 9.61 17.60 -3.91
N VAL A 3 8.70 16.86 -4.57
CA VAL A 3 7.82 17.36 -5.65
C VAL A 3 6.31 17.17 -5.36
N THR A 4 5.96 16.82 -4.13
CA THR A 4 4.57 16.54 -3.72
C THR A 4 3.74 17.82 -3.67
N THR A 5 2.54 17.79 -4.27
CA THR A 5 1.57 18.90 -4.21
C THR A 5 0.70 18.81 -2.95
N LEU A 6 0.31 19.97 -2.40
CA LEU A 6 -0.62 20.09 -1.27
C LEU A 6 -1.85 20.87 -1.73
N GLU A 7 -2.97 20.18 -1.91
CA GLU A 7 -4.19 20.75 -2.48
C GLU A 7 -5.44 20.22 -1.78
N PRO A 8 -6.54 21.00 -1.70
CA PRO A 8 -7.81 20.50 -1.18
C PRO A 8 -8.40 19.41 -2.08
N LEU A 9 -8.95 18.34 -1.47
CA LEU A 9 -9.70 17.32 -2.19
C LEU A 9 -11.00 17.91 -2.75
N LYS A 10 -11.11 18.02 -4.08
CA LYS A 10 -12.33 18.52 -4.75
C LYS A 10 -13.37 17.42 -4.97
N LYS A 11 -12.93 16.30 -5.52
CA LYS A 11 -13.77 15.13 -5.83
C LYS A 11 -12.89 13.89 -5.96
N PHE A 12 -13.40 12.76 -5.51
CA PHE A 12 -12.78 11.45 -5.66
C PHE A 12 -13.68 10.55 -6.52
N TYR A 13 -13.08 9.79 -7.43
CA TYR A 13 -13.75 8.77 -8.22
C TYR A 13 -13.11 7.43 -7.88
N PRO A 14 -13.86 6.48 -7.30
CA PRO A 14 -13.35 5.14 -7.06
C PRO A 14 -12.87 4.51 -8.38
N ALA A 15 -11.74 3.80 -8.31
CA ALA A 15 -11.32 2.93 -9.40
C ALA A 15 -12.24 1.71 -9.50
N GLU A 16 -12.21 1.04 -10.64
CA GLU A 16 -12.97 -0.18 -10.92
C GLU A 16 -12.72 -1.28 -9.87
N ASP A 17 -13.70 -2.17 -9.68
CA ASP A 17 -13.65 -3.20 -8.64
C ASP A 17 -12.42 -4.11 -8.73
N TYR A 18 -11.95 -4.42 -9.94
CA TYR A 18 -10.76 -5.26 -10.13
C TYR A 18 -9.45 -4.57 -9.70
N HIS A 19 -9.45 -3.24 -9.51
CA HIS A 19 -8.32 -2.51 -8.95
C HIS A 19 -8.30 -2.56 -7.42
N GLN A 20 -9.42 -2.89 -6.79
CA GLN A 20 -9.51 -3.01 -5.34
C GLN A 20 -8.85 -4.31 -4.89
N ASP A 21 -8.16 -4.28 -3.74
CA ASP A 21 -7.47 -5.43 -3.15
C ASP A 21 -6.54 -6.19 -4.12
N TYR A 22 -5.99 -5.49 -5.13
CA TYR A 22 -5.28 -6.11 -6.25
C TYR A 22 -4.14 -7.04 -5.80
N VAL A 23 -3.41 -6.67 -4.75
CA VAL A 23 -2.34 -7.50 -4.16
C VAL A 23 -2.87 -8.79 -3.57
N ALA A 24 -3.99 -8.72 -2.85
CA ALA A 24 -4.61 -9.90 -2.22
C ALA A 24 -5.22 -10.83 -3.27
N CYS A 25 -5.82 -10.27 -4.34
CA CYS A 25 -6.43 -11.05 -5.40
C CYS A 25 -5.42 -11.63 -6.41
N ASN A 26 -4.23 -11.03 -6.55
CA ASN A 26 -3.24 -11.40 -7.58
C ASN A 26 -1.83 -11.64 -7.01
N PRO A 27 -1.64 -12.41 -5.93
CA PRO A 27 -0.37 -12.47 -5.20
C PRO A 27 0.81 -12.89 -6.08
N ASN A 28 0.59 -13.74 -7.10
CA ASN A 28 1.65 -14.25 -7.98
C ASN A 28 1.92 -13.35 -9.19
N ASN A 29 1.29 -12.18 -9.30
CA ASN A 29 1.56 -11.28 -10.41
C ASN A 29 3.03 -10.80 -10.37
N PRO A 30 3.77 -10.83 -11.49
CA PRO A 30 5.17 -10.40 -11.53
C PRO A 30 5.40 -8.97 -11.03
N TYR A 31 4.46 -8.06 -11.29
CA TYR A 31 4.53 -6.69 -10.78
C TYR A 31 4.46 -6.66 -9.25
N ILE A 32 3.57 -7.46 -8.65
CA ILE A 32 3.42 -7.51 -7.20
C ILE A 32 4.71 -8.03 -6.57
N GLN A 33 5.25 -9.13 -7.09
CA GLN A 33 6.46 -9.77 -6.57
C GLN A 33 7.69 -8.86 -6.71
N ALA A 34 7.89 -8.23 -7.88
CA ALA A 34 9.09 -7.45 -8.14
C ALA A 34 9.03 -6.00 -7.60
N VAL A 35 7.83 -5.43 -7.42
CA VAL A 35 7.68 -3.98 -7.14
C VAL A 35 6.92 -3.69 -5.86
N ALA A 36 5.78 -4.36 -5.61
CA ALA A 36 4.93 -4.06 -4.46
C ALA A 36 5.46 -4.71 -3.16
N MET A 37 5.77 -6.01 -3.21
CA MET A 37 6.22 -6.77 -2.04
C MET A 37 7.50 -6.21 -1.40
N PRO A 38 8.54 -5.82 -2.16
CA PRO A 38 9.74 -5.23 -1.55
C PRO A 38 9.47 -3.92 -0.78
N LYS A 39 8.41 -3.17 -1.14
CA LYS A 39 8.01 -1.96 -0.39
C LYS A 39 7.35 -2.34 0.93
N VAL A 40 6.48 -3.34 0.92
CA VAL A 40 5.82 -3.86 2.13
C VAL A 40 6.86 -4.43 3.10
N GLU A 41 7.80 -5.22 2.60
CA GLU A 41 8.88 -5.81 3.40
C GLU A 41 9.77 -4.74 4.03
N LYS A 42 10.12 -3.67 3.30
CA LYS A 42 10.88 -2.54 3.86
C LYS A 42 10.14 -1.87 5.02
N VAL A 43 8.82 -1.68 4.90
CA VAL A 43 8.01 -1.11 5.99
C VAL A 43 7.99 -2.06 7.18
N ARG A 44 7.72 -3.35 6.96
CA ARG A 44 7.71 -4.37 8.01
C ARG A 44 9.05 -4.43 8.74
N ALA A 45 10.17 -4.39 8.02
CA ALA A 45 11.50 -4.45 8.61
C ALA A 45 11.85 -3.18 9.40
N LYS A 46 11.49 -1.99 8.89
CA LYS A 46 11.85 -0.71 9.52
C LYS A 46 10.94 -0.33 10.69
N PHE A 47 9.67 -0.73 10.66
CA PHE A 47 8.64 -0.29 11.60
C PHE A 47 7.97 -1.47 12.31
N GLN A 48 8.74 -2.48 12.68
CA GLN A 48 8.24 -3.74 13.27
C GLN A 48 7.28 -3.51 14.45
N GLU A 49 7.63 -2.61 15.36
CA GLU A 49 6.81 -2.28 16.55
C GLU A 49 5.47 -1.65 16.16
N SER A 50 5.49 -0.63 15.31
CA SER A 50 4.27 0.06 14.86
C SER A 50 3.36 -0.87 14.05
N VAL A 51 3.93 -1.73 13.20
CA VAL A 51 3.18 -2.74 12.45
C VAL A 51 2.56 -3.76 13.41
N ARG A 52 3.30 -4.22 14.41
CA ARG A 52 2.77 -5.15 15.44
C ARG A 52 1.61 -4.52 16.21
N GLN A 53 1.76 -3.27 16.65
CA GLN A 53 0.71 -2.55 17.39
C GLN A 53 -0.58 -2.44 16.57
N TYR A 54 -0.49 -2.06 15.29
CA TYR A 54 -1.65 -1.96 14.40
C TYR A 54 -2.39 -3.29 14.26
N LEU A 55 -1.67 -4.42 14.14
CA LEU A 55 -2.27 -5.75 14.04
C LEU A 55 -2.90 -6.26 15.34
N THR A 56 -2.61 -5.63 16.48
CA THR A 56 -3.15 -5.99 17.80
C THR A 56 -4.16 -4.98 18.34
N THR A 57 -4.43 -3.90 17.59
CA THR A 57 -5.45 -2.93 17.96
C THR A 57 -6.81 -3.47 17.48
N PRO A 58 -7.84 -3.51 18.35
CA PRO A 58 -9.16 -4.04 17.99
C PRO A 58 -9.86 -3.24 16.89
#